data_AF-A0A937AB11-F1
#
_entry.id   AF-A0A937AB11-F1
#
_cell.length_a   1.000
_cell.length_b   1.000
_cell.length_c   1.000
_cell.angle_alpha   90.00
_cell.angle_beta   90.00
_cell.angle_gamma   90.00
#
_symmetry.space_group_name_H-M   'P 1'
#
loop_
_entity.id
_entity.type
_entity.pdbx_description
1 polymer ?
#
loop_
_entity_poly.entity_id
_entity_poly.type
_entity_poly.pdbx_seq_one_letter_code
_entity_poly.pdbx_strand_id
1 'polypeptide(L)'
;MLTSTVSLRQAGTADWPAISALLRANKLPLDGAEQHLQTFVVAHQGTEVIGVAGAEVYGDVALLRSVAVAPGLHRQGVGRLLVSTVLDQARRRGIRQVFLLTTSAPDYFQGFGFSRVARDRAHQALKASAEFQGACPDSAALMALTLHATRQPDGTLPVAVIGAGPVGLAAAARLIERGMPLIVLEAGAGVGASLVDYGHVRLFSPWRYNIDAAMSALLEPTGWAPPALDDAPLAHEIVDRLLKPFAALPQVAEALHLNTRVQSISREGFDKVKSVGREAAAFVIRAWQNGHSIEFRARAVIDATGTWSTPNPLGANGLPAIGEAELADRIFYGIPDVLGRDRARYAGKRTLVVGAGHSAANALLGLAELSNAVPGTRLAWSVRTPSLTRVFGGGAADALPARGKLGSDLRRLRDRGGLEFLSGLRITELRREGRQLSVEGLDAQGQAVHVAGIDEIICATGQRPDLTLTRELRLKLDPWLESAEALGPLIDPNLHSCGTVRPHGHRELAHPEAGFYAIGVKSYGRAPTFLMATGYEQARSVVAALDNDLAVADRVELDLPETGVCSVSTPVETTAGGGCCGGPAKADATACCALDEAKKAQGEAGCGCGAPKARVEPKVRCCG
;
A
#
# COMPACT_ATOMS: atom_id res chain seq x y z
N MET A 1 -7.69 10.37 -57.89
CA MET A 1 -8.86 9.56 -58.32
C MET A 1 -8.72 8.23 -57.59
N LEU A 2 -9.60 7.77 -56.68
CA LEU A 2 -11.06 7.86 -56.59
C LEU A 2 -11.56 8.72 -55.41
N THR A 3 -12.49 9.64 -55.73
CA THR A 3 -13.36 10.37 -54.80
C THR A 3 -14.67 9.59 -54.65
N SER A 4 -14.68 8.57 -53.79
CA SER A 4 -15.90 7.87 -53.44
C SER A 4 -15.86 7.53 -51.96
N THR A 5 -16.78 8.11 -51.21
CA THR A 5 -16.87 7.96 -49.76
C THR A 5 -17.30 6.53 -49.44
N VAL A 6 -16.43 5.75 -48.81
CA VAL A 6 -16.78 4.44 -48.26
C VAL A 6 -17.60 4.64 -46.99
N SER A 7 -18.78 4.04 -46.92
CA SER A 7 -19.64 4.05 -45.73
C SER A 7 -19.87 2.65 -45.19
N LEU A 8 -20.16 2.56 -43.89
CA LEU A 8 -20.46 1.32 -43.20
C LEU A 8 -21.92 1.29 -42.75
N ARG A 9 -22.54 0.13 -42.82
CA ARG A 9 -23.84 -0.12 -42.22
C ARG A 9 -23.99 -1.59 -41.80
N GLN A 10 -25.01 -1.86 -40.99
CA GLN A 10 -25.41 -3.23 -40.68
C GLN A 10 -25.84 -3.96 -41.96
N ALA A 11 -25.46 -5.24 -42.08
CA ALA A 11 -25.94 -6.10 -43.14
C ALA A 11 -27.43 -6.44 -42.93
N GLY A 12 -28.19 -6.45 -44.03
CA GLY A 12 -29.55 -6.99 -44.11
C GLY A 12 -29.57 -8.25 -44.96
N THR A 13 -30.71 -8.94 -44.99
CA THR A 13 -30.92 -10.19 -45.78
C THR A 13 -30.63 -10.00 -47.27
N ALA A 14 -30.91 -8.82 -47.81
CA ALA A 14 -30.62 -8.47 -49.21
C ALA A 14 -29.11 -8.41 -49.53
N ASP A 15 -28.23 -8.27 -48.54
CA ASP A 15 -26.78 -8.20 -48.75
C ASP A 15 -26.12 -9.58 -48.87
N TRP A 16 -26.81 -10.65 -48.47
CA TRP A 16 -26.23 -11.99 -48.41
C TRP A 16 -25.65 -12.50 -49.75
N PRO A 17 -26.30 -12.29 -50.92
CA PRO A 17 -25.71 -12.70 -52.20
C PRO A 17 -24.35 -12.04 -52.46
N ALA A 18 -24.20 -10.76 -52.11
CA ALA A 18 -22.94 -10.03 -52.28
C ALA A 18 -21.89 -10.45 -51.25
N ILE A 19 -22.30 -10.63 -49.98
CA ILE A 19 -21.42 -11.10 -48.91
C ILE A 19 -20.88 -12.50 -49.22
N SER A 20 -21.75 -13.45 -49.59
CA SER A 20 -21.34 -14.83 -49.88
C SER A 20 -20.40 -14.92 -51.10
N ALA A 21 -20.64 -14.10 -52.14
CA ALA A 21 -19.72 -13.98 -53.27
C ALA A 21 -18.34 -13.47 -52.84
N LEU A 22 -18.30 -12.43 -51.99
CA LEU A 22 -17.05 -11.85 -51.49
C LEU A 22 -16.27 -12.82 -50.60
N LEU A 23 -16.95 -13.58 -49.73
CA LEU A 23 -16.33 -14.59 -48.88
C LEU A 23 -15.74 -15.74 -49.72
N ARG A 24 -16.47 -16.23 -50.74
CA ARG A 24 -15.94 -17.24 -51.68
C ARG A 24 -14.70 -16.74 -52.41
N ALA A 25 -14.72 -15.50 -52.90
CA ALA A 25 -13.56 -14.90 -53.58
C ALA A 25 -12.32 -14.82 -52.67
N ASN A 26 -12.52 -14.66 -51.36
CA ASN A 26 -11.44 -14.62 -50.36
C ASN A 26 -11.16 -16.00 -49.71
N LYS A 27 -11.75 -17.08 -50.23
CA LYS A 27 -11.60 -18.46 -49.72
C LYS A 27 -11.95 -18.59 -48.23
N LEU A 28 -12.95 -17.84 -47.77
CA LEU A 28 -13.47 -17.93 -46.40
C LEU A 28 -14.69 -18.86 -46.34
N PRO A 29 -14.87 -19.61 -45.24
CA PRO A 29 -16.00 -20.52 -45.07
C PRO A 29 -17.33 -19.76 -45.01
N LEU A 30 -18.38 -20.38 -45.55
CA LEU A 30 -19.75 -19.87 -45.48
C LEU A 30 -20.59 -20.53 -44.38
N ASP A 31 -20.14 -21.68 -43.86
CA ASP A 31 -20.92 -22.50 -42.96
C ASP A 31 -21.28 -21.75 -41.67
N GLY A 32 -22.58 -21.67 -41.38
CA GLY A 32 -23.13 -20.94 -40.24
C GLY A 32 -23.10 -19.41 -40.36
N ALA A 33 -22.45 -18.82 -41.37
CA ALA A 33 -22.28 -17.36 -41.43
C ALA A 33 -23.61 -16.61 -41.65
N GLU A 34 -24.52 -17.15 -42.47
CA GLU A 34 -25.83 -16.53 -42.74
C GLU A 34 -26.70 -16.42 -41.46
N GLN A 35 -26.58 -17.38 -40.55
CA GLN A 35 -27.35 -17.43 -39.30
C GLN A 35 -27.01 -16.26 -38.36
N HIS A 36 -25.85 -15.65 -38.54
CA HIS A 36 -25.37 -14.52 -37.74
C HIS A 36 -25.40 -13.19 -38.51
N LEU A 37 -26.07 -13.10 -39.66
CA LEU A 37 -26.06 -11.90 -40.52
C LEU A 37 -26.41 -10.60 -39.77
N GLN A 38 -27.26 -10.68 -38.74
CA GLN A 38 -27.65 -9.56 -37.87
C GLN A 38 -26.50 -8.90 -37.09
N THR A 39 -25.30 -9.45 -37.10
CA THR A 39 -24.09 -8.88 -36.48
C THR A 39 -23.02 -8.54 -37.51
N PHE A 40 -23.31 -8.71 -38.80
CA PHE A 40 -22.41 -8.40 -39.88
C PHE A 40 -22.49 -6.92 -40.23
N VAL A 41 -21.33 -6.35 -40.52
CA VAL A 41 -21.18 -4.98 -41.01
C VAL A 41 -20.65 -5.08 -42.43
N VAL A 42 -21.29 -4.35 -43.35
CA VAL A 42 -20.83 -4.21 -44.73
C VAL A 42 -20.26 -2.82 -44.98
N ALA A 43 -19.16 -2.77 -45.72
CA ALA A 43 -18.63 -1.56 -46.33
C ALA A 43 -19.20 -1.47 -47.74
N HIS A 44 -19.74 -0.31 -48.09
CA HIS A 44 -20.31 -0.08 -49.41
C HIS A 44 -19.79 1.22 -50.03
N GLN A 45 -19.72 1.21 -51.35
CA GLN A 45 -19.38 2.35 -52.19
C GLN A 45 -20.53 2.51 -53.18
N GLY A 46 -21.39 3.50 -52.95
CA GLY A 46 -22.67 3.59 -53.64
C GLY A 46 -23.57 2.39 -53.28
N THR A 47 -23.98 1.62 -54.28
CA THR A 47 -24.82 0.42 -54.15
C THR A 47 -24.01 -0.88 -54.06
N GLU A 48 -22.69 -0.83 -54.24
CA GLU A 48 -21.83 -2.02 -54.26
C GLU A 48 -21.28 -2.32 -52.86
N VAL A 49 -21.37 -3.58 -52.43
CA VAL A 49 -20.73 -4.08 -51.20
C VAL A 49 -19.28 -4.43 -51.50
N ILE A 50 -18.35 -3.66 -50.92
CA ILE A 50 -16.91 -3.76 -51.16
C ILE A 50 -16.15 -4.41 -49.99
N GLY A 51 -16.81 -4.68 -48.87
CA GLY A 51 -16.19 -5.33 -47.71
C GLY A 51 -17.21 -5.82 -46.69
N VAL A 52 -16.81 -6.78 -45.87
CA VAL A 52 -17.64 -7.37 -44.81
C VAL A 52 -16.79 -7.80 -43.61
N ALA A 53 -17.37 -7.71 -42.41
CA ALA A 53 -16.88 -8.36 -41.20
C ALA A 53 -18.08 -8.78 -40.35
N GLY A 54 -18.01 -9.94 -39.70
CA GLY A 54 -19.10 -10.51 -38.90
C GLY A 54 -18.65 -10.99 -37.53
N ALA A 55 -19.59 -11.14 -36.60
CA ALA A 55 -19.30 -11.71 -35.28
C ALA A 55 -20.42 -12.66 -34.81
N GLU A 56 -20.09 -13.90 -34.47
CA GLU A 56 -21.04 -14.77 -33.78
C GLU A 56 -21.09 -14.42 -32.30
N VAL A 57 -22.26 -14.32 -31.71
CA VAL A 57 -22.43 -13.92 -30.31
C VAL A 57 -22.91 -15.11 -29.49
N TYR A 58 -22.20 -15.40 -28.41
CA TYR A 58 -22.45 -16.52 -27.49
C TYR A 58 -22.44 -16.01 -26.04
N GLY A 59 -23.58 -15.50 -25.57
CA GLY A 59 -23.66 -14.92 -24.23
C GLY A 59 -22.78 -13.67 -24.10
N ASP A 60 -21.81 -13.71 -23.19
CA ASP A 60 -20.85 -12.63 -22.92
C ASP A 60 -19.57 -12.71 -23.79
N VAL A 61 -19.45 -13.67 -24.70
CA VAL A 61 -18.31 -13.78 -25.63
C VAL A 61 -18.76 -13.75 -27.09
N ALA A 62 -17.85 -13.39 -28.00
CA ALA A 62 -18.12 -13.42 -29.43
C ALA A 62 -16.97 -14.00 -30.25
N LEU A 63 -17.27 -14.52 -31.44
CA LEU A 63 -16.30 -14.99 -32.44
C LEU A 63 -16.31 -14.07 -33.65
N LEU A 64 -15.25 -13.28 -33.84
CA LEU A 64 -15.04 -12.49 -35.05
C LEU A 64 -14.72 -13.43 -36.22
N ARG A 65 -15.50 -13.32 -37.30
CA ARG A 65 -15.38 -14.14 -38.51
C ARG A 65 -15.66 -13.35 -39.78
N SER A 66 -15.45 -14.00 -40.93
CA SER A 66 -15.88 -13.50 -42.24
C SER A 66 -15.40 -12.08 -42.56
N VAL A 67 -14.12 -11.78 -42.25
CA VAL A 67 -13.50 -10.49 -42.54
C VAL A 67 -12.90 -10.51 -43.94
N ALA A 68 -13.53 -9.81 -44.89
CA ALA A 68 -13.10 -9.76 -46.28
C ALA A 68 -13.28 -8.38 -46.91
N VAL A 69 -12.42 -8.03 -47.86
CA VAL A 69 -12.48 -6.79 -48.65
C VAL A 69 -12.27 -7.15 -50.12
N ALA A 70 -12.99 -6.48 -51.03
CA ALA A 70 -12.91 -6.72 -52.46
C ALA A 70 -11.46 -6.59 -52.98
N PRO A 71 -11.04 -7.45 -53.93
CA PRO A 71 -9.71 -7.37 -54.54
C PRO A 71 -9.45 -5.98 -55.14
N GLY A 72 -8.27 -5.41 -54.90
CA GLY A 72 -7.88 -4.07 -55.39
C GLY A 72 -8.13 -2.92 -54.41
N LEU A 73 -8.89 -3.13 -53.34
CA LEU A 73 -9.14 -2.15 -52.26
C LEU A 73 -8.37 -2.45 -50.97
N HIS A 74 -7.45 -3.41 -51.02
CA HIS A 74 -6.59 -3.77 -49.88
C HIS A 74 -5.60 -2.63 -49.59
N ARG A 75 -5.22 -2.46 -48.31
CA ARG A 75 -4.33 -1.39 -47.80
C ARG A 75 -4.90 0.04 -47.86
N GLN A 76 -6.20 0.21 -48.12
CA GLN A 76 -6.90 1.51 -48.05
C GLN A 76 -7.65 1.74 -46.73
N GLY A 77 -7.43 0.90 -45.71
CA GLY A 77 -8.02 1.05 -44.38
C GLY A 77 -9.44 0.46 -44.20
N VAL A 78 -10.10 -0.01 -45.26
CA VAL A 78 -11.49 -0.54 -45.21
C VAL A 78 -11.63 -1.71 -44.23
N GLY A 79 -10.72 -2.68 -44.26
CA GLY A 79 -10.74 -3.82 -43.33
C GLY A 79 -10.58 -3.36 -41.87
N ARG A 80 -9.74 -2.35 -41.61
CA ARG A 80 -9.57 -1.79 -40.27
C ARG A 80 -10.83 -1.11 -39.76
N LEU A 81 -11.50 -0.37 -40.64
CA LEU A 81 -12.76 0.28 -40.32
C LEU A 81 -13.86 -0.75 -39.99
N LEU A 82 -13.96 -1.82 -40.77
CA LEU A 82 -14.89 -2.94 -40.54
C LEU A 82 -14.64 -3.63 -39.20
N VAL A 83 -13.41 -4.07 -38.92
CA VAL A 83 -13.06 -4.77 -37.67
C VAL A 83 -13.30 -3.87 -36.46
N SER A 84 -12.85 -2.60 -36.50
CA SER A 84 -13.11 -1.66 -35.40
C SER A 84 -14.60 -1.47 -35.14
N THR A 85 -15.42 -1.40 -36.19
CA THR A 85 -16.87 -1.23 -36.04
C THR A 85 -17.52 -2.45 -35.41
N VAL A 86 -17.13 -3.66 -35.81
CA VAL A 86 -17.62 -4.91 -35.20
C VAL A 86 -17.21 -4.99 -33.73
N LEU A 87 -15.97 -4.62 -33.39
CA LEU A 87 -15.50 -4.58 -32.00
C LEU A 87 -16.27 -3.53 -31.16
N ASP A 88 -16.58 -2.36 -31.73
CA ASP A 88 -17.38 -1.33 -31.05
C ASP A 88 -18.83 -1.74 -30.86
N GLN A 89 -19.40 -2.51 -31.79
CA GLN A 89 -20.72 -3.12 -31.61
C GLN A 89 -20.67 -4.19 -30.52
N ALA A 90 -19.63 -5.02 -30.47
CA ALA A 90 -19.43 -6.01 -29.42
C ALA A 90 -19.31 -5.35 -28.04
N ARG A 91 -18.55 -4.26 -27.92
CA ARG A 91 -18.46 -3.46 -26.69
C ARG A 91 -19.83 -2.96 -26.22
N ARG A 92 -20.62 -2.39 -27.13
CA ARG A 92 -21.98 -1.89 -26.84
C ARG A 92 -22.97 -2.98 -26.45
N ARG A 93 -22.76 -4.21 -26.91
CA ARG A 93 -23.56 -5.39 -26.54
C ARG A 93 -23.11 -6.04 -25.23
N GLY A 94 -22.11 -5.48 -24.55
CA GLY A 94 -21.60 -6.03 -23.28
C GLY A 94 -20.75 -7.29 -23.46
N ILE A 95 -20.23 -7.55 -24.66
CA ILE A 95 -19.34 -8.70 -24.92
C ILE A 95 -18.01 -8.47 -24.20
N ARG A 96 -17.68 -9.38 -23.29
CA ARG A 96 -16.47 -9.37 -22.46
C ARG A 96 -15.22 -9.71 -23.25
N GLN A 97 -15.30 -10.71 -24.11
CA GLN A 97 -14.14 -11.22 -24.84
C GLN A 97 -14.52 -11.63 -26.27
N VAL A 98 -13.68 -11.24 -27.23
CA VAL A 98 -13.81 -11.61 -28.63
C VAL A 98 -12.69 -12.56 -29.00
N PHE A 99 -13.04 -13.64 -29.68
CA PHE A 99 -12.10 -14.62 -30.21
C PHE A 99 -12.11 -14.58 -31.74
N LEU A 100 -11.06 -15.10 -32.36
CA LEU A 100 -11.04 -15.36 -33.80
C LEU A 100 -10.12 -16.54 -34.11
N LEU A 101 -10.37 -17.19 -35.24
CA LEU A 101 -9.49 -18.18 -35.84
C LEU A 101 -8.87 -17.59 -37.10
N THR A 102 -7.55 -17.68 -37.24
CA THR A 102 -6.85 -17.18 -38.43
C THR A 102 -5.70 -18.10 -38.82
N THR A 103 -5.60 -18.39 -40.12
CA THR A 103 -4.48 -19.12 -40.73
C THR A 103 -3.45 -18.18 -41.36
N SER A 104 -3.88 -17.02 -41.84
CA SER A 104 -3.11 -16.18 -42.76
C SER A 104 -2.78 -14.78 -42.26
N ALA A 105 -3.42 -14.29 -41.19
CA ALA A 105 -3.30 -12.90 -40.78
C ALA A 105 -3.21 -12.66 -39.25
N PRO A 106 -2.43 -13.42 -38.47
CA PRO A 106 -2.30 -13.22 -37.03
C PRO A 106 -1.76 -11.82 -36.67
N ASP A 107 -0.75 -11.34 -37.39
CA ASP A 107 -0.10 -10.06 -37.11
C ASP A 107 -1.03 -8.87 -37.40
N TYR A 108 -1.94 -9.01 -38.36
CA TYR A 108 -2.97 -8.02 -38.64
C TYR A 108 -3.91 -7.83 -37.44
N PHE A 109 -4.35 -8.92 -36.82
CA PHE A 109 -5.26 -8.87 -35.67
C PHE A 109 -4.55 -8.46 -34.37
N GLN A 110 -3.25 -8.74 -34.23
CA GLN A 110 -2.44 -8.18 -33.14
C GLN A 110 -2.49 -6.64 -33.12
N GLY A 111 -2.59 -6.00 -34.29
CA GLY A 111 -2.76 -4.54 -34.41
C GLY A 111 -4.07 -3.99 -33.79
N PHE A 112 -5.03 -4.86 -33.46
CA PHE A 112 -6.27 -4.52 -32.74
C PHE A 112 -6.23 -4.95 -31.26
N GLY A 113 -5.09 -5.46 -30.79
CA GLY A 113 -4.90 -5.93 -29.42
C GLY A 113 -5.21 -7.42 -29.20
N PHE A 114 -5.49 -8.20 -30.25
CA PHE A 114 -5.65 -9.64 -30.11
C PHE A 114 -4.30 -10.31 -29.77
N SER A 115 -4.31 -11.26 -28.84
CA SER A 115 -3.15 -12.10 -28.51
C SER A 115 -3.43 -13.56 -28.84
N ARG A 116 -2.39 -14.33 -29.16
CA ARG A 116 -2.52 -15.77 -29.40
C ARG A 116 -2.84 -16.48 -28.09
N VAL A 117 -3.79 -17.41 -28.13
CA VAL A 117 -4.15 -18.26 -26.99
C VAL A 117 -4.19 -19.72 -27.42
N ALA A 118 -3.92 -20.63 -26.49
CA ALA A 118 -4.02 -22.07 -26.77
C ALA A 118 -5.49 -22.46 -27.04
N ARG A 119 -5.72 -23.38 -27.99
CA ARG A 119 -7.07 -23.78 -28.44
C ARG A 119 -7.91 -24.41 -27.32
N ASP A 120 -7.26 -25.11 -26.38
CA ASP A 120 -7.90 -25.68 -25.19
C ASP A 120 -8.43 -24.60 -24.22
N ARG A 121 -7.90 -23.38 -24.29
CA ARG A 121 -8.39 -22.19 -23.57
C ARG A 121 -9.52 -21.45 -24.29
N ALA A 122 -10.02 -21.98 -25.42
CA ALA A 122 -11.21 -21.43 -26.05
C ALA A 122 -12.41 -21.52 -25.10
N HIS A 123 -13.22 -20.46 -25.05
CA HIS A 123 -14.43 -20.47 -24.26
C HIS A 123 -15.37 -21.59 -24.72
N GLN A 124 -15.94 -22.37 -23.79
CA GLN A 124 -16.73 -23.56 -24.12
C GLN A 124 -17.90 -23.26 -25.06
N ALA A 125 -18.54 -22.09 -24.90
CA ALA A 125 -19.64 -21.66 -25.76
C ALA A 125 -19.26 -21.56 -27.25
N LEU A 126 -17.99 -21.29 -27.57
CA LEU A 126 -17.51 -21.19 -28.95
C LEU A 126 -17.38 -22.55 -29.64
N LYS A 127 -17.35 -23.65 -28.89
CA LYS A 127 -17.34 -25.00 -29.46
C LYS A 127 -18.62 -25.34 -30.23
N ALA A 128 -19.69 -24.55 -30.04
CA ALA A 128 -20.92 -24.65 -30.82
C ALA A 128 -20.81 -24.02 -32.23
N SER A 129 -19.77 -23.23 -32.51
CA SER A 129 -19.56 -22.57 -33.81
C SER A 129 -19.14 -23.56 -34.89
N ALA A 130 -19.64 -23.37 -36.11
CA ALA A 130 -19.20 -24.10 -37.30
C ALA A 130 -17.68 -23.97 -37.53
N GLU A 131 -17.07 -22.83 -37.16
CA GLU A 131 -15.62 -22.59 -37.25
C GLU A 131 -14.80 -23.54 -36.36
N PHE A 132 -15.36 -23.95 -35.21
CA PHE A 132 -14.76 -24.92 -34.28
C PHE A 132 -15.16 -26.37 -34.56
N GLN A 133 -16.17 -26.60 -35.42
CA GLN A 133 -16.69 -27.92 -35.80
C GLN A 133 -16.15 -28.42 -37.16
N GLY A 134 -15.11 -27.79 -37.69
CA GLY A 134 -14.38 -28.26 -38.88
C GLY A 134 -14.40 -27.32 -40.09
N ALA A 135 -15.08 -26.18 -40.04
CA ALA A 135 -15.04 -25.18 -41.13
C ALA A 135 -13.68 -24.47 -41.23
N CYS A 136 -12.90 -24.44 -40.13
CA CYS A 136 -11.54 -23.92 -40.09
C CYS A 136 -10.54 -25.07 -39.84
N PRO A 137 -9.40 -25.14 -40.56
CA PRO A 137 -8.42 -26.22 -40.37
C PRO A 137 -7.80 -26.21 -38.98
N ASP A 138 -7.30 -27.37 -38.54
CA ASP A 138 -6.71 -27.50 -37.20
C ASP A 138 -5.45 -26.66 -36.95
N SER A 139 -4.80 -26.24 -38.02
CA SER A 139 -3.65 -25.35 -38.02
C SER A 139 -3.99 -23.87 -37.79
N ALA A 140 -5.27 -23.48 -37.75
CA ALA A 140 -5.67 -22.10 -37.51
C ALA A 140 -5.36 -21.65 -36.07
N ALA A 141 -4.64 -20.54 -35.96
CA ALA A 141 -4.30 -19.94 -34.67
C ALA A 141 -5.55 -19.31 -34.04
N LEU A 142 -5.81 -19.68 -32.78
CA LEU A 142 -6.82 -19.02 -31.96
C LEU A 142 -6.22 -17.74 -31.37
N MET A 143 -6.93 -16.64 -31.52
CA MET A 143 -6.58 -15.37 -30.91
C MET A 143 -7.74 -14.82 -30.07
N ALA A 144 -7.42 -14.09 -29.01
CA ALA A 144 -8.40 -13.50 -28.10
C ALA A 144 -8.10 -12.03 -27.83
N LEU A 145 -9.17 -11.23 -27.70
CA LEU A 145 -9.15 -9.83 -27.29
C LEU A 145 -10.16 -9.65 -26.16
N THR A 146 -9.69 -9.17 -25.01
CA THR A 146 -10.54 -8.79 -23.89
C THR A 146 -11.08 -7.39 -24.13
N LEU A 147 -12.40 -7.27 -24.31
CA LEU A 147 -13.08 -5.98 -24.50
C LEU A 147 -13.48 -5.34 -23.17
N HIS A 148 -13.85 -6.17 -22.19
CA HIS A 148 -14.11 -5.78 -20.80
C HIS A 148 -13.34 -6.75 -19.88
N ALA A 149 -12.56 -6.23 -18.95
CA ALA A 149 -11.87 -7.06 -17.95
C ALA A 149 -12.92 -7.89 -17.17
N THR A 150 -12.54 -9.09 -16.75
CA THR A 150 -13.41 -10.08 -16.08
C THR A 150 -14.36 -9.43 -15.07
N ARG A 151 -15.65 -9.43 -15.39
CA ARG A 151 -16.73 -9.32 -14.42
C ARG A 151 -16.61 -10.56 -13.53
N GLN A 152 -16.22 -10.39 -12.27
CA GLN A 152 -16.48 -11.44 -11.28
C GLN A 152 -18.00 -11.68 -11.27
N PRO A 153 -18.47 -12.93 -11.34
CA PRO A 153 -19.90 -13.21 -11.32
C PRO A 153 -20.52 -12.69 -10.04
N ASP A 154 -21.75 -12.19 -10.14
CA ASP A 154 -22.42 -11.32 -9.17
C ASP A 154 -22.30 -11.83 -7.71
N GLY A 155 -21.73 -10.99 -6.83
CA GLY A 155 -21.69 -11.24 -5.38
C GLY A 155 -20.63 -10.44 -4.62
N THR A 156 -20.66 -9.11 -4.72
CA THR A 156 -19.76 -8.14 -4.04
C THR A 156 -18.29 -8.11 -4.51
N LEU A 157 -17.85 -6.95 -5.01
CA LEU A 157 -16.43 -6.70 -5.28
C LEU A 157 -15.60 -6.94 -4.01
N PRO A 158 -14.34 -7.41 -4.12
CA PRO A 158 -13.53 -7.73 -2.96
C PRO A 158 -13.10 -6.46 -2.20
N VAL A 159 -12.62 -6.66 -0.97
CA VAL A 159 -11.78 -5.67 -0.29
C VAL A 159 -10.34 -5.87 -0.75
N ALA A 160 -9.71 -4.82 -1.27
CA ALA A 160 -8.30 -4.88 -1.64
C ALA A 160 -7.42 -4.48 -0.47
N VAL A 161 -6.50 -5.34 -0.06
CA VAL A 161 -5.44 -5.05 0.91
C VAL A 161 -4.15 -4.80 0.14
N ILE A 162 -3.54 -3.63 0.33
CA ILE A 162 -2.32 -3.24 -0.37
C ILE A 162 -1.15 -3.33 0.60
N GLY A 163 -0.22 -4.26 0.34
CA GLY A 163 0.89 -4.62 1.21
C GLY A 163 0.61 -5.90 2.02
N ALA A 164 1.46 -6.90 1.87
CA ALA A 164 1.43 -8.16 2.61
C ALA A 164 2.48 -8.18 3.76
N GLY A 165 2.59 -7.05 4.46
CA GLY A 165 3.29 -6.97 5.75
C GLY A 165 2.42 -7.54 6.90
N PRO A 166 2.92 -7.52 8.15
CA PRO A 166 2.19 -8.05 9.30
C PRO A 166 0.77 -7.49 9.43
N VAL A 167 0.62 -6.17 9.31
CA VAL A 167 -0.68 -5.48 9.48
C VAL A 167 -1.62 -5.74 8.30
N GLY A 168 -1.10 -5.79 7.06
CA GLY A 168 -1.92 -6.11 5.89
C GLY A 168 -2.42 -7.55 5.92
N LEU A 169 -1.57 -8.51 6.28
CA LEU A 169 -2.01 -9.89 6.46
C LEU A 169 -2.98 -10.04 7.65
N ALA A 170 -2.89 -9.21 8.69
CA ALA A 170 -3.85 -9.21 9.78
C ALA A 170 -5.23 -8.76 9.28
N ALA A 171 -5.28 -7.73 8.43
CA ALA A 171 -6.52 -7.34 7.76
C ALA A 171 -7.07 -8.48 6.88
N ALA A 172 -6.20 -9.19 6.15
CA ALA A 172 -6.61 -10.37 5.37
C ALA A 172 -7.19 -11.49 6.26
N ALA A 173 -6.58 -11.78 7.41
CA ALA A 173 -7.09 -12.75 8.37
C ALA A 173 -8.50 -12.38 8.87
N ARG A 174 -8.72 -11.09 9.21
CA ARG A 174 -10.04 -10.59 9.65
C ARG A 174 -11.09 -10.63 8.54
N LEU A 175 -10.71 -10.37 7.29
CA LEU A 175 -11.61 -10.50 6.14
C LEU A 175 -12.04 -11.96 5.93
N ILE A 176 -11.10 -12.90 6.08
CA ILE A 176 -11.36 -14.34 5.99
C ILE A 176 -12.29 -14.80 7.13
N GLU A 177 -12.05 -14.40 8.37
CA GLU A 177 -12.92 -14.72 9.52
C GLU A 177 -14.38 -14.30 9.29
N ARG A 178 -14.59 -13.19 8.56
CA ARG A 178 -15.91 -12.65 8.23
C ARG A 178 -16.47 -13.14 6.90
N GLY A 179 -15.76 -14.01 6.17
CA GLY A 179 -16.19 -14.51 4.86
C GLY A 179 -16.26 -13.43 3.78
N MET A 180 -15.52 -12.32 3.93
CA MET A 180 -15.51 -11.21 2.98
C MET A 180 -14.54 -11.52 1.82
N PRO A 181 -14.96 -11.39 0.54
CA PRO A 181 -14.04 -11.55 -0.58
C PRO A 181 -12.88 -10.57 -0.49
N LEU A 182 -11.65 -11.03 -0.73
CA LEU A 182 -10.45 -10.20 -0.63
C LEU A 182 -9.47 -10.44 -1.79
N ILE A 183 -8.63 -9.43 -2.03
CA ILE A 183 -7.39 -9.56 -2.79
C ILE A 183 -6.27 -8.89 -2.00
N VAL A 184 -5.07 -9.46 -2.01
CA VAL A 184 -3.88 -8.89 -1.38
C VAL A 184 -2.85 -8.58 -2.45
N LEU A 185 -2.41 -7.33 -2.57
CA LEU A 185 -1.46 -6.89 -3.58
C LEU A 185 -0.12 -6.54 -2.91
N GLU A 186 0.93 -7.32 -3.18
CA GLU A 186 2.26 -7.16 -2.60
C GLU A 186 3.29 -6.84 -3.69
N ALA A 187 4.06 -5.77 -3.48
CA ALA A 187 5.06 -5.33 -4.44
C ALA A 187 6.28 -6.25 -4.52
N GLY A 188 6.64 -6.91 -3.41
CA GLY A 188 7.76 -7.84 -3.29
C GLY A 188 7.47 -9.24 -3.83
N ALA A 189 8.54 -10.02 -3.96
CA ALA A 189 8.47 -11.43 -4.38
C ALA A 189 7.99 -12.39 -3.28
N GLY A 190 7.74 -11.88 -2.08
CA GLY A 190 7.23 -12.64 -0.93
C GLY A 190 6.64 -11.70 0.11
N VAL A 191 5.92 -12.28 1.08
CA VAL A 191 5.29 -11.53 2.18
C VAL A 191 6.33 -10.97 3.15
N GLY A 192 5.97 -9.87 3.83
CA GLY A 192 6.85 -9.25 4.82
C GLY A 192 8.14 -8.65 4.25
N ALA A 193 8.16 -8.25 2.97
CA ALA A 193 9.36 -7.81 2.26
C ALA A 193 10.17 -6.74 3.02
N SER A 194 9.53 -5.78 3.68
CA SER A 194 10.22 -4.79 4.52
C SER A 194 10.94 -5.43 5.71
N LEU A 195 10.31 -6.38 6.41
CA LEU A 195 10.93 -7.08 7.54
C LEU A 195 12.12 -7.94 7.10
N VAL A 196 12.08 -8.50 5.89
CA VAL A 196 13.21 -9.25 5.32
C VAL A 196 14.42 -8.34 5.11
N ASP A 197 14.21 -7.09 4.67
CA ASP A 197 15.28 -6.13 4.41
C ASP A 197 16.15 -5.87 5.65
N TYR A 198 15.51 -5.67 6.81
CA TYR A 198 16.17 -5.55 8.10
C TYR A 198 16.08 -6.84 8.94
N GLY A 199 16.05 -8.00 8.29
CA GLY A 199 15.77 -9.29 8.92
C GLY A 199 16.61 -9.60 10.16
N HIS A 200 17.88 -9.21 10.14
CA HIS A 200 18.88 -9.38 11.21
C HIS A 200 18.60 -8.55 12.48
N VAL A 201 17.68 -7.59 12.44
CA VAL A 201 17.37 -6.73 13.58
C VAL A 201 16.44 -7.45 14.54
N ARG A 202 16.82 -7.48 15.83
CA ARG A 202 15.95 -7.95 16.91
C ARG A 202 14.89 -6.90 17.22
N LEU A 203 13.62 -7.31 17.24
CA LEU A 203 12.51 -6.46 17.62
C LEU A 203 12.56 -6.15 19.12
N PHE A 204 11.93 -5.04 19.51
CA PHE A 204 11.85 -4.63 20.93
C PHE A 204 10.69 -5.31 21.66
N SER A 205 9.68 -5.77 20.91
CA SER A 205 8.47 -6.40 21.42
C SER A 205 8.59 -7.92 21.41
N PRO A 206 8.18 -8.61 22.49
CA PRO A 206 8.09 -10.06 22.50
C PRO A 206 6.99 -10.60 21.57
N TRP A 207 7.07 -11.89 21.24
CA TRP A 207 6.15 -12.58 20.32
C TRP A 207 4.67 -12.35 20.62
N ARG A 208 4.26 -12.26 21.90
CA ARG A 208 2.87 -11.95 22.30
C ARG A 208 2.28 -10.69 21.69
N TYR A 209 3.10 -9.68 21.35
CA TYR A 209 2.63 -8.44 20.71
C TYR A 209 2.86 -8.43 19.20
N ASN A 210 3.50 -9.47 18.65
CA ASN A 210 3.86 -9.57 17.24
C ASN A 210 3.03 -10.63 16.50
N ILE A 211 2.19 -11.39 17.19
CA ILE A 211 1.27 -12.37 16.63
C ILE A 211 -0.15 -11.80 16.64
N ASP A 212 -0.79 -11.72 15.47
CA ASP A 212 -2.21 -11.40 15.40
C ASP A 212 -3.06 -12.62 15.77
N ALA A 213 -4.14 -12.38 16.52
CA ALA A 213 -4.99 -13.46 17.03
C ALA A 213 -5.75 -14.20 15.90
N ALA A 214 -6.20 -13.49 14.86
CA ALA A 214 -6.92 -14.12 13.74
C ALA A 214 -5.97 -14.99 12.89
N MET A 215 -4.76 -14.49 12.62
CA MET A 215 -3.74 -15.31 11.96
C MET A 215 -3.45 -16.59 12.77
N SER A 216 -3.24 -16.45 14.08
CA SER A 216 -2.97 -17.58 14.96
C SER A 216 -4.10 -18.61 14.92
N ALA A 217 -5.36 -18.17 15.01
CA ALA A 217 -6.53 -19.04 14.96
C ALA A 217 -6.66 -19.77 13.61
N LEU A 218 -6.36 -19.10 12.49
CA LEU A 218 -6.38 -19.73 11.16
C LEU A 218 -5.20 -20.70 10.93
N LEU A 219 -4.09 -20.52 11.66
CA LEU A 219 -2.92 -21.38 11.60
C LEU A 219 -3.03 -22.62 12.49
N GLU A 220 -3.72 -22.53 13.63
CA GLU A 220 -3.82 -23.62 14.62
C GLU A 220 -4.26 -24.98 14.01
N PRO A 221 -5.25 -25.07 13.11
CA PRO A 221 -5.65 -26.33 12.48
C PRO A 221 -4.58 -26.98 11.60
N THR A 222 -3.54 -26.24 11.22
CA THR A 222 -2.41 -26.77 10.42
C THR A 222 -1.34 -27.45 11.28
N GLY A 223 -1.49 -27.46 12.61
CA GLY A 223 -0.47 -27.91 13.55
C GLY A 223 0.64 -26.88 13.78
N TRP A 224 0.43 -25.63 13.36
CA TRP A 224 1.34 -24.52 13.66
C TRP A 224 1.39 -24.30 15.18
N ALA A 225 2.61 -24.23 15.73
CA ALA A 225 2.83 -23.97 17.14
C ALA A 225 3.43 -22.56 17.33
N PRO A 226 2.87 -21.74 18.24
CA PRO A 226 3.42 -20.43 18.51
C PRO A 226 4.83 -20.52 19.12
N PRO A 227 5.71 -19.57 18.79
CA PRO A 227 6.98 -19.38 19.50
C PRO A 227 6.78 -19.10 20.99
N ALA A 228 7.88 -19.15 21.77
CA ALA A 228 7.87 -18.70 23.15
C ALA A 228 7.45 -17.23 23.24
N LEU A 229 6.31 -16.97 23.89
CA LEU A 229 5.59 -15.70 23.80
C LEU A 229 6.33 -14.50 24.40
N ASP A 230 7.26 -14.75 25.32
CA ASP A 230 8.03 -13.72 26.03
C ASP A 230 9.39 -13.41 25.36
N ASP A 231 9.77 -14.18 24.33
CA ASP A 231 10.98 -13.93 23.57
C ASP A 231 10.77 -12.83 22.52
N ALA A 232 11.80 -12.00 22.33
CA ALA A 232 11.82 -10.97 21.29
C ALA A 232 12.46 -11.51 19.99
N PRO A 233 11.70 -11.64 18.88
CA PRO A 233 12.21 -12.23 17.65
C PRO A 233 13.13 -11.30 16.86
N LEU A 234 13.94 -11.89 15.99
CA LEU A 234 14.49 -11.20 14.83
C LEU A 234 13.38 -10.89 13.82
N ALA A 235 13.52 -9.81 13.06
CA ALA A 235 12.53 -9.40 12.07
C ALA A 235 12.25 -10.50 11.02
N HIS A 236 13.29 -11.24 10.59
CA HIS A 236 13.09 -12.36 9.66
C HIS A 236 12.31 -13.52 10.28
N GLU A 237 12.41 -13.75 11.59
CA GLU A 237 11.67 -14.83 12.26
C GLU A 237 10.16 -14.60 12.23
N ILE A 238 9.70 -13.34 12.29
CA ILE A 238 8.29 -13.00 12.07
C ILE A 238 7.83 -13.48 10.69
N VAL A 239 8.65 -13.22 9.66
CA VAL A 239 8.32 -13.60 8.28
C VAL A 239 8.32 -15.13 8.14
N ASP A 240 9.36 -15.80 8.63
CA ASP A 240 9.55 -17.23 8.45
C ASP A 240 8.59 -18.08 9.28
N ARG A 241 8.32 -17.67 10.52
CA ARG A 241 7.54 -18.47 11.48
C ARG A 241 6.07 -18.11 11.54
N LEU A 242 5.66 -16.92 11.07
CA LEU A 242 4.26 -16.48 11.11
C LEU A 242 3.73 -16.13 9.72
N LEU A 243 4.34 -15.17 9.02
CA LEU A 243 3.74 -14.61 7.80
C LEU A 243 3.76 -15.59 6.62
N LYS A 244 4.87 -16.32 6.39
CA LYS A 244 4.97 -17.32 5.31
C LYS A 244 4.02 -18.49 5.54
N PRO A 245 3.94 -19.12 6.73
CA PRO A 245 2.93 -20.14 7.01
C PRO A 245 1.50 -19.62 6.77
N PHE A 246 1.18 -18.42 7.25
CA PHE A 246 -0.14 -17.83 7.04
C PHE A 246 -0.44 -17.60 5.55
N ALA A 247 0.51 -17.05 4.81
CA ALA A 247 0.40 -16.82 3.37
C ALA A 247 0.27 -18.10 2.54
N ALA A 248 0.73 -19.24 3.08
CA ALA A 248 0.63 -20.55 2.44
C ALA A 248 -0.73 -21.23 2.65
N LEU A 249 -1.59 -20.71 3.53
CA LEU A 249 -2.97 -21.19 3.66
C LEU A 249 -3.69 -21.04 2.32
N PRO A 250 -4.43 -22.06 1.83
CA PRO A 250 -5.05 -22.03 0.50
C PRO A 250 -5.87 -20.77 0.24
N GLN A 251 -6.71 -20.37 1.21
CA GLN A 251 -7.56 -19.20 1.12
C GLN A 251 -6.79 -17.85 1.09
N VAL A 252 -5.55 -17.81 1.60
CA VAL A 252 -4.69 -16.62 1.53
C VAL A 252 -3.90 -16.64 0.23
N ALA A 253 -3.32 -17.78 -0.12
CA ALA A 253 -2.51 -17.96 -1.32
C ALA A 253 -3.30 -17.66 -2.60
N GLU A 254 -4.59 -18.04 -2.66
CA GLU A 254 -5.47 -17.74 -3.79
C GLU A 254 -5.72 -16.23 -3.97
N ALA A 255 -5.79 -15.48 -2.88
CA ALA A 255 -6.03 -14.05 -2.89
C ALA A 255 -4.75 -13.20 -3.03
N LEU A 256 -3.56 -13.80 -2.87
CA LEU A 256 -2.28 -13.10 -2.79
C LEU A 256 -1.61 -12.93 -4.16
N HIS A 257 -1.45 -11.68 -4.58
CA HIS A 257 -0.74 -11.28 -5.78
C HIS A 257 0.63 -10.68 -5.42
N LEU A 258 1.68 -11.50 -5.49
CA LEU A 258 3.07 -11.08 -5.35
C LEU A 258 3.57 -10.35 -6.60
N ASN A 259 4.71 -9.65 -6.50
CA ASN A 259 5.33 -8.87 -7.58
C ASN A 259 4.36 -7.86 -8.24
N THR A 260 3.42 -7.35 -7.46
CA THR A 260 2.30 -6.51 -7.91
C THR A 260 2.37 -5.16 -7.20
N ARG A 261 3.05 -4.20 -7.83
CA ARG A 261 3.22 -2.86 -7.26
C ARG A 261 2.06 -1.97 -7.66
N VAL A 262 1.19 -1.63 -6.72
CA VAL A 262 0.14 -0.63 -6.95
C VAL A 262 0.77 0.73 -7.24
N GLN A 263 0.31 1.37 -8.31
CA GLN A 263 0.78 2.68 -8.78
C GLN A 263 -0.24 3.78 -8.53
N SER A 264 -1.53 3.47 -8.65
CA SER A 264 -2.59 4.46 -8.44
C SER A 264 -3.93 3.82 -8.10
N ILE A 265 -4.75 4.57 -7.36
CA ILE A 265 -6.08 4.18 -6.93
C ILE A 265 -7.04 5.33 -7.21
N SER A 266 -8.19 5.02 -7.80
CA SER A 266 -9.26 5.98 -8.08
C SER A 266 -10.63 5.32 -7.95
N ARG A 267 -11.69 6.03 -8.35
CA ARG A 267 -13.07 5.54 -8.46
C ARG A 267 -13.46 5.31 -9.91
N GLU A 268 -14.14 4.21 -10.17
CA GLU A 268 -14.57 3.83 -11.50
C GLU A 268 -15.52 4.86 -12.11
N GLY A 269 -15.13 5.48 -13.22
CA GLY A 269 -15.94 6.47 -13.93
C GLY A 269 -15.96 7.88 -13.29
N PHE A 270 -15.21 8.10 -12.21
CA PHE A 270 -15.17 9.40 -11.52
C PHE A 270 -13.76 9.95 -11.39
N ASP A 271 -13.57 11.18 -11.88
CA ASP A 271 -12.45 12.01 -11.44
C ASP A 271 -12.62 12.43 -9.98
N LYS A 272 -11.52 12.88 -9.35
CA LYS A 272 -11.51 13.29 -7.93
C LYS A 272 -12.45 14.46 -7.61
N VAL A 273 -12.81 15.30 -8.58
CA VAL A 273 -13.57 16.54 -8.37
C VAL A 273 -15.09 16.26 -8.41
N LYS A 274 -15.55 15.27 -9.18
CA LYS A 274 -16.97 14.86 -9.23
C LYS A 274 -17.45 14.20 -7.94
N SER A 275 -18.58 14.67 -7.42
CA SER A 275 -19.13 14.18 -6.14
C SER A 275 -20.32 13.25 -6.28
N VAL A 276 -21.35 13.59 -7.07
CA VAL A 276 -22.61 12.83 -7.09
C VAL A 276 -22.39 11.39 -7.54
N GLY A 277 -22.66 10.42 -6.65
CA GLY A 277 -22.56 8.99 -6.93
C GLY A 277 -21.15 8.39 -6.85
N ARG A 278 -20.13 9.18 -6.49
CA ARG A 278 -18.74 8.72 -6.40
C ARG A 278 -18.55 7.74 -5.24
N GLU A 279 -19.21 7.99 -4.12
CA GLU A 279 -19.11 7.20 -2.89
C GLU A 279 -19.58 5.75 -3.07
N ALA A 280 -20.52 5.52 -3.99
CA ALA A 280 -21.03 4.20 -4.33
C ALA A 280 -20.20 3.48 -5.42
N ALA A 281 -19.31 4.20 -6.10
CA ALA A 281 -18.51 3.63 -7.18
C ALA A 281 -17.42 2.70 -6.66
N ALA A 282 -17.11 1.66 -7.44
CA ALA A 282 -15.99 0.78 -7.13
C ALA A 282 -14.66 1.54 -7.12
N PHE A 283 -13.71 1.07 -6.32
CA PHE A 283 -12.31 1.44 -6.49
C PHE A 283 -11.75 0.77 -7.75
N VAL A 284 -10.93 1.53 -8.47
CA VAL A 284 -10.07 1.05 -9.56
C VAL A 284 -8.63 1.17 -9.09
N ILE A 285 -7.90 0.07 -9.12
CA ILE A 285 -6.52 -0.03 -8.61
C ILE A 285 -5.63 -0.45 -9.78
N ARG A 286 -4.71 0.42 -10.18
CA ARG A 286 -3.73 0.11 -11.22
C ARG A 286 -2.43 -0.32 -10.59
N ALA A 287 -1.90 -1.43 -11.07
CA ALA A 287 -0.66 -1.99 -10.59
C ALA A 287 0.28 -2.34 -11.75
N TRP A 288 1.57 -2.34 -11.47
CA TRP A 288 2.60 -2.89 -12.36
C TRP A 288 2.91 -4.32 -11.93
N GLN A 289 2.78 -5.26 -12.87
CA GLN A 289 3.08 -6.66 -12.65
C GLN A 289 3.69 -7.24 -13.94
N ASN A 290 4.76 -8.02 -13.84
CA ASN A 290 5.36 -8.73 -14.98
C ASN A 290 5.61 -7.84 -16.22
N GLY A 291 6.10 -6.62 -16.02
CA GLY A 291 6.47 -5.70 -17.10
C GLY A 291 5.30 -4.99 -17.80
N HIS A 292 4.08 -5.07 -17.29
CA HIS A 292 2.93 -4.35 -17.82
C HIS A 292 1.98 -3.86 -16.72
N SER A 293 1.10 -2.91 -17.07
CA SER A 293 0.06 -2.43 -16.18
C SER A 293 -1.15 -3.37 -16.20
N ILE A 294 -1.67 -3.67 -15.02
CA ILE A 294 -2.91 -4.41 -14.79
C ILE A 294 -3.86 -3.56 -13.93
N GLU A 295 -5.14 -3.90 -13.95
CA GLU A 295 -6.18 -3.17 -13.23
C GLU A 295 -7.05 -4.13 -12.42
N PHE A 296 -7.30 -3.77 -11.16
CA PHE A 296 -8.18 -4.48 -10.24
C PHE A 296 -9.35 -3.58 -9.85
N ARG A 297 -10.46 -4.21 -9.44
CA ARG A 297 -11.64 -3.54 -8.90
C ARG A 297 -11.93 -4.02 -7.49
N ALA A 298 -12.35 -3.12 -6.62
CA ALA A 298 -12.63 -3.43 -5.21
C ALA A 298 -13.79 -2.58 -4.67
N ARG A 299 -14.55 -3.10 -3.70
CA ARG A 299 -15.58 -2.29 -2.99
C ARG A 299 -14.96 -1.36 -1.95
N ALA A 300 -13.81 -1.77 -1.41
CA ALA A 300 -13.07 -1.06 -0.36
C ALA A 300 -11.57 -1.33 -0.52
N VAL A 301 -10.76 -0.44 0.04
CA VAL A 301 -9.30 -0.52 -0.02
C VAL A 301 -8.72 -0.29 1.38
N ILE A 302 -7.82 -1.18 1.78
CA ILE A 302 -7.01 -1.07 2.97
C ILE A 302 -5.55 -0.88 2.52
N ASP A 303 -5.02 0.33 2.67
CA ASP A 303 -3.62 0.65 2.39
C ASP A 303 -2.76 0.35 3.63
N ALA A 304 -2.02 -0.76 3.57
CA ALA A 304 -1.06 -1.22 4.56
C ALA A 304 0.38 -1.18 4.03
N THR A 305 0.67 -0.29 3.06
CA THR A 305 1.98 -0.19 2.38
C THR A 305 3.13 0.26 3.29
N GLY A 306 2.82 0.79 4.48
CA GLY A 306 3.81 1.28 5.44
C GLY A 306 4.62 2.46 4.91
N THR A 307 5.80 2.67 5.49
CA THR A 307 6.68 3.81 5.17
C THR A 307 8.11 3.39 4.81
N TRP A 308 8.48 2.11 5.01
CA TRP A 308 9.87 1.64 4.91
C TRP A 308 10.54 1.95 3.57
N SER A 309 9.81 1.82 2.46
CA SER A 309 10.33 2.03 1.10
C SER A 309 10.55 3.49 0.71
N THR A 310 10.20 4.43 1.59
CA THR A 310 10.27 5.88 1.35
C THR A 310 11.04 6.55 2.49
N PRO A 311 12.37 6.39 2.52
CA PRO A 311 13.21 7.00 3.55
C PRO A 311 13.21 8.54 3.46
N ASN A 312 13.50 9.18 4.59
CA ASN A 312 13.83 10.59 4.62
C ASN A 312 15.25 10.81 4.06
N PRO A 313 15.53 11.97 3.44
CA PRO A 313 16.84 12.27 2.91
C PRO A 313 17.85 12.63 4.02
N LEU A 314 19.12 12.79 3.65
CA LEU A 314 20.16 13.31 4.55
C LEU A 314 20.05 14.82 4.79
N GLY A 315 19.56 15.57 3.80
CA GLY A 315 19.47 17.03 3.87
C GLY A 315 18.62 17.52 5.05
N ALA A 316 19.14 18.47 5.80
CA ALA A 316 18.58 18.86 7.09
C ALA A 316 17.19 19.49 7.02
N ASN A 317 16.82 20.04 5.85
CA ASN A 317 15.55 20.68 5.54
C ASN A 317 14.49 19.72 4.98
N GLY A 318 14.76 18.41 4.93
CA GLY A 318 13.84 17.41 4.40
C GLY A 318 13.89 17.23 2.88
N LEU A 319 14.80 17.92 2.20
CA LEU A 319 15.19 17.66 0.81
C LEU A 319 16.42 16.76 0.77
N PRO A 320 16.66 16.03 -0.33
CA PRO A 320 17.97 15.45 -0.60
C PRO A 320 19.06 16.52 -0.49
N ALA A 321 20.16 16.20 0.19
CA ALA A 321 21.36 17.03 0.14
C ALA A 321 21.85 17.11 -1.31
N ILE A 322 22.46 18.23 -1.68
CA ILE A 322 23.09 18.37 -3.00
C ILE A 322 24.16 17.27 -3.12
N GLY A 323 24.15 16.50 -4.23
CA GLY A 323 25.06 15.36 -4.41
C GLY A 323 24.58 14.03 -3.82
N GLU A 324 23.48 14.00 -3.07
CA GLU A 324 22.97 12.77 -2.42
C GLU A 324 22.56 11.70 -3.44
N ALA A 325 21.90 12.09 -4.53
CA ALA A 325 21.47 11.15 -5.56
C ALA A 325 22.67 10.59 -6.35
N GLU A 326 23.65 11.44 -6.66
CA GLU A 326 24.87 11.10 -7.39
C GLU A 326 25.80 10.18 -6.60
N LEU A 327 25.67 10.18 -5.27
CA LEU A 327 26.48 9.40 -4.32
C LEU A 327 25.72 8.22 -3.72
N ALA A 328 24.59 7.83 -4.31
CA ALA A 328 23.77 6.71 -3.82
C ALA A 328 24.54 5.39 -3.70
N ASP A 329 25.64 5.19 -4.45
CA ASP A 329 26.53 4.02 -4.34
C ASP A 329 27.25 3.94 -2.98
N ARG A 330 27.37 5.07 -2.27
CA ARG A 330 28.05 5.20 -0.96
C ARG A 330 27.12 5.47 0.21
N ILE A 331 25.83 5.57 -0.05
CA ILE A 331 24.82 5.81 0.96
C ILE A 331 23.99 4.54 1.12
N PHE A 332 23.70 4.17 2.36
CA PHE A 332 22.75 3.13 2.69
C PHE A 332 21.60 3.74 3.49
N TYR A 333 20.36 3.58 3.05
CA TYR A 333 19.18 4.04 3.79
C TYR A 333 18.62 2.89 4.62
N GLY A 334 18.39 3.12 5.92
CA GLY A 334 17.84 2.11 6.83
C GLY A 334 18.89 1.53 7.78
N ILE A 335 18.84 0.22 8.01
CA ILE A 335 19.68 -0.50 8.98
C ILE A 335 20.46 -1.60 8.23
N PRO A 336 21.75 -1.41 7.92
CA PRO A 336 22.55 -2.42 7.23
C PRO A 336 22.98 -3.53 8.19
N ASP A 337 23.15 -4.74 7.67
CA ASP A 337 23.69 -5.88 8.41
C ASP A 337 25.22 -5.84 8.38
N VAL A 338 25.77 -4.90 9.16
CA VAL A 338 27.20 -4.56 9.20
C VAL A 338 28.08 -5.70 9.72
N LEU A 339 27.51 -6.67 10.45
CA LEU A 339 28.25 -7.82 10.96
C LEU A 339 28.15 -9.03 10.04
N GLY A 340 27.08 -9.15 9.26
CA GLY A 340 26.85 -10.20 8.27
C GLY A 340 27.01 -9.72 6.83
N ARG A 341 25.89 -9.63 6.09
CA ARG A 341 25.88 -9.50 4.62
C ARG A 341 26.63 -8.26 4.10
N ASP A 342 26.61 -7.16 4.87
CA ASP A 342 27.15 -5.87 4.45
C ASP A 342 28.54 -5.62 5.05
N ARG A 343 29.12 -6.59 5.76
CA ARG A 343 30.42 -6.45 6.46
C ARG A 343 31.53 -5.90 5.55
N ALA A 344 31.66 -6.43 4.34
CA ALA A 344 32.70 -6.01 3.39
C ALA A 344 32.55 -4.54 2.95
N ARG A 345 31.34 -3.97 3.04
CA ARG A 345 31.10 -2.57 2.73
C ARG A 345 31.70 -1.65 3.78
N TYR A 346 31.78 -2.05 5.04
CA TYR A 346 32.16 -1.16 6.16
C TYR A 346 33.51 -1.51 6.82
N ALA A 347 33.98 -2.75 6.67
CA ALA A 347 35.22 -3.22 7.27
C ALA A 347 36.44 -2.38 6.82
N GLY A 348 37.22 -1.87 7.78
CA GLY A 348 38.43 -1.08 7.53
C GLY A 348 38.17 0.34 7.00
N LYS A 349 36.91 0.81 7.03
CA LYS A 349 36.50 2.11 6.48
C LYS A 349 35.99 3.07 7.57
N ARG A 350 35.96 4.37 7.26
CA ARG A 350 35.27 5.39 8.07
C ARG A 350 33.83 5.56 7.62
N THR A 351 32.89 5.23 8.51
CA THR A 351 31.45 5.29 8.23
C THR A 351 30.78 6.39 9.02
N LEU A 352 30.04 7.27 8.35
CA LEU A 352 29.19 8.27 9.00
C LEU A 352 27.77 7.76 9.15
N VAL A 353 27.27 7.64 10.38
CA VAL A 353 25.86 7.37 10.66
C VAL A 353 25.14 8.69 10.93
N VAL A 354 24.05 8.94 10.21
CA VAL A 354 23.25 10.18 10.34
C VAL A 354 21.87 9.84 10.89
N GLY A 355 21.54 10.40 12.06
CA GLY A 355 20.24 10.20 12.70
C GLY A 355 20.34 9.92 14.19
N ALA A 356 19.24 10.12 14.91
CA ALA A 356 19.15 10.03 16.36
C ALA A 356 18.11 8.99 16.83
N GLY A 357 17.64 8.10 15.93
CA GLY A 357 16.68 7.05 16.24
C GLY A 357 17.33 5.71 16.59
N HIS A 358 16.51 4.73 16.99
CA HIS A 358 16.96 3.36 17.28
C HIS A 358 17.63 2.68 16.08
N SER A 359 17.25 3.03 14.84
CA SER A 359 17.93 2.57 13.62
C SER A 359 19.41 2.99 13.59
N ALA A 360 19.71 4.24 13.94
CA ALA A 360 21.08 4.74 14.02
C ALA A 360 21.86 4.04 15.15
N ALA A 361 21.22 3.84 16.30
CA ALA A 361 21.83 3.15 17.44
C ALA A 361 22.22 1.71 17.10
N ASN A 362 21.35 0.94 16.41
CA ASN A 362 21.67 -0.41 15.95
C ASN A 362 22.88 -0.43 15.00
N ALA A 363 22.89 0.46 14.01
CA ALA A 363 24.02 0.56 13.07
C ALA A 363 25.34 0.92 13.77
N LEU A 364 25.32 1.88 14.70
CA LEU A 364 26.50 2.30 15.47
C LEU A 364 27.06 1.19 16.35
N LEU A 365 26.20 0.42 17.03
CA LEU A 365 26.64 -0.70 17.86
C LEU A 365 27.24 -1.83 17.02
N GLY A 366 26.62 -2.17 15.89
CA GLY A 366 27.19 -3.16 14.97
C GLY A 366 28.53 -2.73 14.37
N LEU A 367 28.66 -1.45 14.00
CA LEU A 367 29.94 -0.90 13.53
C LEU A 367 31.00 -0.90 14.64
N ALA A 368 30.60 -0.69 15.89
CA ALA A 368 31.54 -0.71 17.02
C ALA A 368 32.07 -2.12 17.24
N GLU A 369 31.20 -3.12 17.18
CA GLU A 369 31.62 -4.52 17.21
C GLU A 369 32.52 -4.88 16.02
N LEU A 370 32.18 -4.41 14.82
CA LEU A 370 33.04 -4.58 13.64
C LEU A 370 34.43 -3.95 13.83
N SER A 371 34.51 -2.77 14.46
CA SER A 371 35.77 -2.09 14.73
C SER A 371 36.69 -2.83 15.70
N ASN A 372 36.12 -3.59 16.65
CA ASN A 372 36.90 -4.47 17.51
C ASN A 372 37.49 -5.66 16.73
N ALA A 373 36.81 -6.10 15.68
CA ALA A 373 37.23 -7.25 14.87
C ALA A 373 38.15 -6.87 13.68
N VAL A 374 38.02 -5.65 13.13
CA VAL A 374 38.76 -5.21 11.94
C VAL A 374 39.42 -3.86 12.18
N PRO A 375 40.76 -3.82 12.35
CA PRO A 375 41.51 -2.58 12.46
C PRO A 375 41.27 -1.62 11.29
N GLY A 376 41.25 -0.32 11.58
CA GLY A 376 41.00 0.74 10.58
C GLY A 376 39.52 1.07 10.36
N THR A 377 38.60 0.26 10.89
CA THR A 377 37.17 0.61 10.93
C THR A 377 36.96 1.78 11.89
N ARG A 378 36.42 2.89 11.39
CA ARG A 378 36.19 4.12 12.16
C ARG A 378 34.74 4.54 12.06
N LEU A 379 34.21 5.08 13.15
CA LEU A 379 32.81 5.49 13.23
C LEU A 379 32.73 6.99 13.45
N ALA A 380 31.83 7.63 12.71
CA ALA A 380 31.36 8.97 12.98
C ALA A 380 29.84 8.96 13.12
N TRP A 381 29.32 9.77 14.03
CA TRP A 381 27.88 9.91 14.28
C TRP A 381 27.48 11.37 14.20
N SER A 382 26.53 11.67 13.33
CA SER A 382 25.96 13.00 13.18
C SER A 382 24.50 13.05 13.63
N VAL A 383 24.17 14.08 14.41
CA VAL A 383 22.80 14.42 14.81
C VAL A 383 22.52 15.89 14.57
N ARG A 384 21.28 16.20 14.16
CA ARG A 384 20.85 17.59 13.93
C ARG A 384 20.66 18.38 15.21
N THR A 385 20.29 17.72 16.31
CA THR A 385 20.04 18.38 17.59
C THR A 385 21.17 18.04 18.56
N PRO A 386 21.76 19.03 19.26
CA PRO A 386 22.81 18.76 20.24
C PRO A 386 22.32 18.01 21.49
N SER A 387 21.00 17.96 21.69
CA SER A 387 20.37 17.20 22.77
C SER A 387 20.14 15.74 22.37
N LEU A 388 20.77 14.82 23.10
CA LEU A 388 20.69 13.37 22.89
C LEU A 388 19.72 12.65 23.86
N THR A 389 18.95 13.39 24.67
CA THR A 389 18.03 12.79 25.67
C THR A 389 17.04 11.81 25.04
N ARG A 390 16.62 12.06 23.79
CA ARG A 390 15.71 11.18 23.03
C ARG A 390 16.37 9.88 22.54
N VAL A 391 17.68 9.88 22.31
CA VAL A 391 18.43 8.73 21.76
C VAL A 391 18.75 7.71 22.84
N PHE A 392 18.94 8.17 24.08
CA PHE A 392 19.34 7.33 25.21
C PHE A 392 18.18 6.91 26.12
N GLY A 393 16.93 7.02 25.65
CA GLY A 393 15.71 7.00 26.48
C GLY A 393 15.53 5.79 27.40
N GLY A 394 14.92 6.04 28.57
CA GLY A 394 14.39 5.06 29.53
C GLY A 394 15.41 4.33 30.40
N GLY A 395 16.54 3.88 29.84
CA GLY A 395 17.48 3.03 30.57
C GLY A 395 16.78 1.83 31.21
N ALA A 396 16.97 1.60 32.50
CA ALA A 396 16.31 0.53 33.24
C ALA A 396 14.80 0.76 33.51
N ALA A 397 14.28 1.98 33.26
CA ALA A 397 12.88 2.34 33.46
C ALA A 397 12.04 2.22 32.17
N ASP A 398 12.62 1.70 31.09
CA ASP A 398 11.89 1.43 29.85
C ASP A 398 11.05 0.15 30.01
N ALA A 399 9.75 0.24 29.75
CA ALA A 399 8.83 -0.90 29.80
C ALA A 399 9.12 -1.97 28.73
N LEU A 400 9.95 -1.65 27.73
CA LEU A 400 10.56 -2.62 26.82
C LEU A 400 12.08 -2.70 27.11
N PRO A 401 12.53 -3.66 27.93
CA PRO A 401 13.91 -3.73 28.42
C PRO A 401 14.98 -3.71 27.31
N ALA A 402 14.69 -4.34 26.16
CA ALA A 402 15.58 -4.36 25.01
C ALA A 402 15.83 -2.96 24.43
N ARG A 403 14.83 -2.07 24.47
CA ARG A 403 14.91 -0.69 23.98
C ARG A 403 15.79 0.16 24.89
N GLY A 404 15.58 0.07 26.21
CA GLY A 404 16.40 0.78 27.21
C GLY A 404 17.88 0.35 27.21
N LYS A 405 18.14 -0.95 26.96
CA LYS A 405 19.50 -1.47 26.79
C LYS A 405 20.22 -0.84 25.60
N LEU A 406 19.55 -0.69 24.45
CA LEU A 406 20.13 -0.08 23.25
C LEU A 406 20.65 1.35 23.52
N GLY A 407 19.83 2.18 24.17
CA GLY A 407 20.21 3.54 24.53
C GLY A 407 21.39 3.60 25.51
N SER A 408 21.41 2.68 26.48
CA SER A 408 22.49 2.61 27.48
C SER A 408 23.83 2.17 26.86
N ASP A 409 23.79 1.23 25.93
CA ASP A 409 24.96 0.72 25.22
C ASP A 409 25.58 1.81 24.33
N LEU A 410 24.74 2.57 23.60
CA LEU A 410 25.19 3.68 22.77
C LEU A 410 25.84 4.80 23.59
N ARG A 411 25.28 5.11 24.77
CA ARG A 411 25.86 6.10 25.68
C ARG A 411 27.28 5.70 26.08
N ARG A 412 27.48 4.43 26.46
CA ARG A 412 28.81 3.91 26.82
C ARG A 412 29.79 3.95 25.65
N LEU A 413 29.33 3.68 24.42
CA LEU A 413 30.18 3.76 23.22
C LEU A 413 30.72 5.19 23.02
N ARG A 414 29.85 6.19 23.12
CA ARG A 414 30.23 7.60 23.05
C ARG A 414 31.22 7.98 24.16
N ASP A 415 30.91 7.62 25.40
CA ASP A 415 31.69 8.06 26.58
C ASP A 415 33.10 7.44 26.62
N ARG A 416 33.29 6.28 25.99
CA ARG A 416 34.61 5.62 25.84
C ARG A 416 35.48 6.22 24.72
N GLY A 417 34.96 7.17 23.95
CA GLY A 417 35.71 7.85 22.88
C GLY A 417 35.92 7.01 21.61
N GLY A 418 35.27 5.85 21.47
CA GLY A 418 35.37 4.98 20.28
C GLY A 418 34.58 5.48 19.06
N LEU A 419 33.99 6.67 19.14
CA LEU A 419 33.08 7.25 18.15
C LEU A 419 33.32 8.76 18.06
N GLU A 420 33.55 9.26 16.85
CA GLU A 420 33.54 10.70 16.58
C GLU A 420 32.09 11.20 16.57
N PHE A 421 31.78 12.19 17.41
CA PHE A 421 30.43 12.72 17.54
C PHE A 421 30.32 14.14 16.99
N LEU A 422 29.54 14.29 15.92
CA LEU A 422 29.28 15.53 15.20
C LEU A 422 27.92 16.09 15.64
N SER A 423 27.94 16.92 16.67
CA SER A 423 26.76 17.49 17.30
C SER A 423 26.21 18.68 16.50
N GLY A 424 24.90 18.71 16.26
CA GLY A 424 24.23 19.87 15.65
C GLY A 424 24.45 20.04 14.16
N LEU A 425 25.01 19.03 13.47
CA LEU A 425 25.32 19.12 12.05
C LEU A 425 24.06 19.04 11.18
N ARG A 426 23.80 20.11 10.45
CA ARG A 426 22.73 20.24 9.45
C ARG A 426 23.34 20.09 8.05
N ILE A 427 23.32 18.87 7.52
CA ILE A 427 23.90 18.53 6.21
C ILE A 427 23.16 19.27 5.09
N THR A 428 23.92 19.85 4.17
CA THR A 428 23.40 20.58 2.98
C THR A 428 23.92 20.01 1.66
N GLU A 429 25.15 19.49 1.64
CA GLU A 429 25.79 18.99 0.42
C GLU A 429 26.75 17.82 0.74
N LEU A 430 26.89 16.92 -0.22
CA LEU A 430 27.83 15.82 -0.23
C LEU A 430 28.70 15.93 -1.48
N ARG A 431 30.01 15.79 -1.33
CA ARG A 431 30.96 15.87 -2.46
C ARG A 431 31.81 14.62 -2.52
N ARG A 432 32.16 14.22 -3.75
CA ARG A 432 33.15 13.16 -3.97
C ARG A 432 34.56 13.75 -3.91
N GLU A 433 35.40 13.19 -3.07
CA GLU A 433 36.81 13.53 -2.94
C GLU A 433 37.66 12.29 -3.23
N GLY A 434 37.94 12.09 -4.53
CA GLY A 434 38.62 10.88 -5.00
C GLY A 434 37.81 9.62 -4.68
N ARG A 435 38.33 8.77 -3.78
CA ARG A 435 37.65 7.54 -3.34
C ARG A 435 36.74 7.75 -2.13
N GLN A 436 36.85 8.90 -1.46
CA GLN A 436 36.11 9.24 -0.26
C GLN A 436 35.08 10.32 -0.56
N LEU A 437 34.36 10.73 0.47
CA LEU A 437 33.34 11.74 0.48
C LEU A 437 33.71 12.83 1.48
N SER A 438 33.27 14.04 1.20
CA SER A 438 33.12 15.08 2.20
C SER A 438 31.65 15.45 2.40
N VAL A 439 31.34 15.84 3.63
CA VAL A 439 30.01 16.28 4.06
C VAL A 439 30.09 17.74 4.46
N GLU A 440 29.32 18.56 3.78
CA GLU A 440 29.17 19.99 4.06
C GLU A 440 27.85 20.23 4.81
N GLY A 441 27.90 21.14 5.78
CA GLY A 441 26.71 21.54 6.49
C GLY A 441 26.93 22.75 7.38
N LEU A 442 25.94 22.99 8.24
CA LEU A 442 25.97 24.06 9.23
C LEU A 442 25.87 23.46 10.63
N ASP A 443 26.64 23.96 11.59
CA ASP A 443 26.44 23.63 13.00
C ASP A 443 25.17 24.26 13.59
N ALA A 444 24.98 24.14 14.90
CA ALA A 444 23.83 24.74 15.61
C ALA A 444 23.86 26.28 15.60
N GLN A 445 25.03 26.89 15.43
CA GLN A 445 25.28 28.33 15.37
C GLN A 445 25.21 28.89 13.94
N GLY A 446 25.07 28.02 12.94
CA GLY A 446 25.03 28.42 11.53
C GLY A 446 26.41 28.61 10.90
N GLN A 447 27.49 28.15 11.55
CA GLN A 447 28.83 28.16 10.97
C GLN A 447 29.00 26.97 10.03
N ALA A 448 29.77 27.18 8.96
CA ALA A 448 30.09 26.13 8.01
C ALA A 448 30.93 25.04 8.68
N VAL A 449 30.51 23.79 8.50
CA VAL A 449 31.20 22.59 8.98
C VAL A 449 31.51 21.72 7.78
N HIS A 450 32.78 21.37 7.64
CA HIS A 450 33.30 20.47 6.62
C HIS A 450 33.83 19.20 7.27
N VAL A 451 33.31 18.04 6.85
CA VAL A 451 33.74 16.72 7.34
C VAL A 451 34.28 15.91 6.16
N ALA A 452 35.60 15.92 5.98
CA ALA A 452 36.29 15.15 4.93
C ALA A 452 36.48 13.68 5.33
N GLY A 453 36.88 12.83 4.36
CA GLY A 453 37.42 11.50 4.61
C GLY A 453 36.40 10.48 5.11
N ILE A 454 35.16 10.56 4.61
CA ILE A 454 34.10 9.57 4.85
C ILE A 454 34.09 8.57 3.68
N ASP A 455 34.07 7.26 3.96
CA ASP A 455 34.03 6.26 2.90
C ASP A 455 32.59 5.81 2.58
N GLU A 456 31.74 5.72 3.59
CA GLU A 456 30.34 5.27 3.49
C GLU A 456 29.45 6.08 4.45
N ILE A 457 28.18 6.26 4.08
CA ILE A 457 27.16 6.92 4.90
C ILE A 457 26.01 5.96 5.16
N ILE A 458 25.54 5.89 6.42
CA ILE A 458 24.29 5.24 6.81
C ILE A 458 23.28 6.33 7.13
N CYS A 459 22.26 6.48 6.29
CA CYS A 459 21.14 7.39 6.47
C CYS A 459 20.04 6.71 7.30
N ALA A 460 19.96 7.08 8.57
CA ALA A 460 18.96 6.62 9.53
C ALA A 460 18.07 7.78 10.02
N THR A 461 17.62 8.62 9.07
CA THR A 461 16.83 9.85 9.33
C THR A 461 15.32 9.62 9.37
N GLY A 462 14.89 8.36 9.50
CA GLY A 462 13.49 7.95 9.53
C GLY A 462 12.88 7.78 8.14
N GLN A 463 11.57 7.57 8.11
CA GLN A 463 10.81 7.36 6.87
C GLN A 463 9.55 8.23 6.83
N ARG A 464 8.85 8.18 5.69
CA ARG A 464 7.60 8.92 5.42
C ARG A 464 6.65 8.08 4.56
N PRO A 465 5.35 8.36 4.51
CA PRO A 465 4.41 7.62 3.66
C PRO A 465 4.54 8.01 2.19
N ASP A 466 4.40 7.04 1.29
CA ASP A 466 4.18 7.31 -0.14
C ASP A 466 2.71 7.70 -0.43
N LEU A 467 2.47 8.96 -0.78
CA LEU A 467 1.13 9.46 -1.11
C LEU A 467 0.84 9.49 -2.63
N THR A 468 1.76 9.01 -3.46
CA THR A 468 1.59 9.03 -4.93
C THR A 468 0.42 8.15 -5.38
N LEU A 469 0.27 6.97 -4.78
CA LEU A 469 -0.78 6.02 -5.15
C LEU A 469 -2.20 6.49 -4.83
N THR A 470 -2.37 7.46 -3.92
CA THR A 470 -3.67 7.95 -3.44
C THR A 470 -4.04 9.33 -3.96
N ARG A 471 -3.29 9.87 -4.94
CA ARG A 471 -3.50 11.24 -5.44
C ARG A 471 -4.91 11.52 -5.94
N GLU A 472 -5.57 10.52 -6.52
CA GLU A 472 -6.95 10.61 -7.03
C GLU A 472 -8.03 10.30 -5.97
N LEU A 473 -7.64 10.08 -4.71
CA LEU A 473 -8.55 9.87 -3.59
C LEU A 473 -8.74 11.13 -2.75
N ARG A 474 -9.89 11.23 -2.07
CA ARG A 474 -10.22 12.32 -1.15
C ARG A 474 -9.81 11.97 0.29
N LEU A 475 -8.59 12.30 0.66
CA LEU A 475 -8.02 12.00 1.98
C LEU A 475 -7.99 13.21 2.90
N LYS A 476 -8.05 12.95 4.20
CA LYS A 476 -7.80 13.90 5.29
C LYS A 476 -6.49 13.54 5.96
N LEU A 477 -5.46 14.35 5.73
CA LEU A 477 -4.11 14.10 6.21
C LEU A 477 -3.68 15.22 7.15
N ASP A 478 -2.98 14.86 8.22
CA ASP A 478 -2.27 15.84 9.04
C ASP A 478 -1.20 16.56 8.20
N PRO A 479 -1.10 17.90 8.28
CA PRO A 479 -0.29 18.69 7.37
C PRO A 479 1.22 18.50 7.47
N TRP A 480 1.77 18.06 8.62
CA TRP A 480 3.22 17.86 8.78
C TRP A 480 3.61 16.42 9.07
N LEU A 481 2.73 15.62 9.67
CA LEU A 481 2.97 14.20 9.86
C LEU A 481 2.61 13.39 8.62
N GLU A 482 1.71 13.88 7.77
CA GLU A 482 1.12 13.10 6.67
C GLU A 482 0.42 11.81 7.16
N SER A 483 -0.01 11.82 8.43
CA SER A 483 -0.81 10.77 9.06
C SER A 483 -2.29 10.98 8.79
N ALA A 484 -3.16 10.07 9.24
CA ALA A 484 -4.59 10.36 9.29
C ALA A 484 -4.85 11.58 10.20
N GLU A 485 -5.62 12.56 9.71
CA GLU A 485 -5.83 13.86 10.38
C GLU A 485 -6.21 13.72 11.87
N ALA A 486 -7.13 12.81 12.18
CA ALA A 486 -7.62 12.61 13.55
C ALA A 486 -6.56 12.00 14.49
N LEU A 487 -5.56 11.30 13.95
CA LEU A 487 -4.45 10.78 14.74
C LEU A 487 -3.41 11.82 15.09
N GLY A 488 -3.25 12.87 14.27
CA GLY A 488 -2.19 13.87 14.41
C GLY A 488 -1.99 14.36 15.85
N PRO A 489 -3.04 14.90 16.51
CA PRO A 489 -2.96 15.35 17.90
C PRO A 489 -2.60 14.25 18.91
N LEU A 490 -2.85 12.97 18.61
CA LEU A 490 -2.60 11.84 19.52
C LEU A 490 -1.18 11.29 19.40
N ILE A 491 -0.54 11.44 18.25
CA ILE A 491 0.74 10.79 17.92
C ILE A 491 1.87 11.78 17.63
N ASP A 492 1.60 13.09 17.71
CA ASP A 492 2.59 14.11 17.42
C ASP A 492 3.84 13.93 18.30
N PRO A 493 5.01 13.68 17.70
CA PRO A 493 6.26 13.45 18.44
C PRO A 493 6.77 14.67 19.21
N ASN A 494 6.15 15.85 19.05
CA ASN A 494 6.41 17.06 19.83
C ASN A 494 5.56 17.13 21.11
N LEU A 495 4.42 16.42 21.16
CA LEU A 495 3.47 16.45 22.27
C LEU A 495 3.45 15.14 23.06
N HIS A 496 3.63 14.02 22.37
CA HIS A 496 3.41 12.70 22.90
C HIS A 496 4.64 11.80 22.80
N SER A 497 4.59 10.77 23.63
CA SER A 497 5.63 9.76 23.75
C SER A 497 5.11 8.37 23.45
N CYS A 498 6.01 7.45 23.07
CA CYS A 498 5.67 6.03 22.95
C CYS A 498 4.93 5.57 24.22
N GLY A 499 3.68 5.09 24.08
CA GLY A 499 2.89 4.54 25.19
C GLY A 499 1.75 5.39 25.72
N THR A 500 1.70 6.68 25.41
CA THR A 500 0.60 7.56 25.86
C THR A 500 -0.57 7.60 24.87
N VAL A 501 -0.43 6.91 23.74
CA VAL A 501 -1.40 6.92 22.63
C VAL A 501 -2.45 5.85 22.90
N ARG A 502 -3.72 6.26 23.02
CA ARG A 502 -4.81 5.30 23.15
C ARG A 502 -4.92 4.45 21.87
N PRO A 503 -5.38 3.21 21.98
CA PRO A 503 -5.76 2.42 20.82
C PRO A 503 -6.80 3.21 20.01
N HIS A 504 -6.70 3.14 18.69
CA HIS A 504 -7.54 3.88 17.76
C HIS A 504 -7.86 2.97 16.58
N GLY A 505 -9.03 3.19 15.99
CA GLY A 505 -9.66 2.27 15.07
C GLY A 505 -10.23 2.99 13.86
N HIS A 506 -11.31 2.44 13.31
CA HIS A 506 -11.90 2.92 12.07
C HIS A 506 -12.28 4.41 12.10
N ARG A 507 -12.68 4.95 13.26
CA ARG A 507 -13.11 6.35 13.39
C ARG A 507 -11.98 7.33 13.10
N GLU A 508 -10.83 7.12 13.74
CA GLU A 508 -9.66 7.99 13.58
C GLU A 508 -8.98 7.78 12.22
N LEU A 509 -9.19 6.61 11.61
CA LEU A 509 -8.61 6.23 10.32
C LEU A 509 -9.50 6.53 9.12
N ALA A 510 -10.73 7.01 9.34
CA ALA A 510 -11.69 7.29 8.28
C ALA A 510 -11.27 8.51 7.47
N HIS A 511 -11.50 8.43 6.15
CA HIS A 511 -11.30 9.51 5.21
C HIS A 511 -12.62 9.88 4.50
N PRO A 512 -12.70 11.07 3.86
CA PRO A 512 -13.84 11.42 3.01
C PRO A 512 -14.07 10.44 1.85
N GLU A 513 -13.02 9.73 1.41
CA GLU A 513 -13.13 8.64 0.46
C GLU A 513 -13.69 7.36 1.14
N ALA A 514 -15.00 7.15 1.05
CA ALA A 514 -15.70 6.07 1.76
C ALA A 514 -15.14 4.67 1.44
N GLY A 515 -14.86 3.85 2.45
CA GLY A 515 -14.32 2.51 2.24
C GLY A 515 -12.84 2.47 1.87
N PHE A 516 -12.12 3.60 1.90
CA PHE A 516 -10.66 3.64 1.91
C PHE A 516 -10.14 3.86 3.34
N TYR A 517 -9.19 3.04 3.77
CA TYR A 517 -8.50 3.18 5.05
C TYR A 517 -6.99 3.01 4.86
N ALA A 518 -6.19 3.92 5.40
CA ALA A 518 -4.76 3.67 5.62
C ALA A 518 -4.58 3.07 7.02
N ILE A 519 -3.86 1.95 7.14
CA ILE A 519 -3.61 1.27 8.41
C ILE A 519 -2.12 0.96 8.59
N GLY A 520 -1.75 0.52 9.78
CA GLY A 520 -0.37 0.25 10.14
C GLY A 520 0.44 1.54 10.30
N VAL A 521 1.77 1.44 10.19
CA VAL A 521 2.65 2.61 10.27
C VAL A 521 2.36 3.66 9.20
N LYS A 522 1.66 3.29 8.11
CA LYS A 522 1.20 4.23 7.08
C LYS A 522 0.28 5.32 7.67
N SER A 523 -0.65 4.92 8.54
CA SER A 523 -1.61 5.86 9.13
C SER A 523 -0.97 6.82 10.12
N TYR A 524 0.23 6.49 10.62
CA TYR A 524 1.04 7.33 11.50
C TYR A 524 1.89 8.35 10.74
N GLY A 525 1.98 8.23 9.42
CA GLY A 525 2.79 9.09 8.57
C GLY A 525 4.26 9.11 9.04
N ARG A 526 4.71 10.23 9.58
CA ARG A 526 6.10 10.45 10.04
C ARG A 526 6.29 10.23 11.54
N ALA A 527 5.23 9.89 12.29
CA ALA A 527 5.33 9.65 13.71
C ALA A 527 6.09 8.32 13.98
N PRO A 528 7.12 8.30 14.84
CA PRO A 528 8.01 7.15 15.00
C PRO A 528 7.54 6.10 16.02
N THR A 529 6.34 6.26 16.59
CA THR A 529 5.91 5.56 17.82
C THR A 529 4.95 4.39 17.56
N PHE A 530 5.08 3.72 16.42
CA PHE A 530 4.15 2.67 16.00
C PHE A 530 4.55 1.27 16.50
N LEU A 531 3.56 0.49 16.97
CA LEU A 531 3.70 -0.91 17.37
C LEU A 531 2.84 -1.82 16.48
N MET A 532 3.31 -3.04 16.19
CA MET A 532 2.54 -4.01 15.38
C MET A 532 1.19 -4.35 16.02
N ALA A 533 1.13 -4.51 17.34
CA ALA A 533 -0.11 -4.74 18.08
C ALA A 533 -1.15 -3.63 17.85
N THR A 534 -0.73 -2.37 17.76
CA THR A 534 -1.61 -1.25 17.36
C THR A 534 -2.17 -1.48 15.96
N GLY A 535 -1.34 -1.91 15.01
CA GLY A 535 -1.78 -2.24 13.66
C GLY A 535 -2.78 -3.39 13.59
N TYR A 536 -2.62 -4.42 14.41
CA TYR A 536 -3.57 -5.53 14.49
C TYR A 536 -4.93 -5.06 15.01
N GLU A 537 -4.95 -4.17 16.00
CA GLU A 537 -6.17 -3.54 16.48
C GLU A 537 -6.84 -2.66 15.41
N GLN A 538 -6.05 -1.86 14.67
CA GLN A 538 -6.55 -1.09 13.54
C GLN A 538 -7.20 -2.00 12.48
N ALA A 539 -6.55 -3.10 12.12
CA ALA A 539 -7.06 -4.06 11.15
C ALA A 539 -8.40 -4.68 11.60
N ARG A 540 -8.50 -5.12 12.86
CA ARG A 540 -9.73 -5.65 13.47
C ARG A 540 -10.87 -4.63 13.39
N SER A 541 -10.61 -3.41 13.86
CA SER A 541 -11.60 -2.33 13.90
C SER A 541 -12.07 -1.91 12.50
N VAL A 542 -11.14 -1.71 11.55
CA VAL A 542 -11.46 -1.30 10.18
C VAL A 542 -12.26 -2.37 9.43
N VAL A 543 -11.85 -3.64 9.54
CA VAL A 543 -12.57 -4.73 8.86
C VAL A 543 -13.99 -4.89 9.43
N ALA A 544 -14.18 -4.77 10.74
CA ALA A 544 -15.52 -4.74 11.33
C ALA A 544 -16.38 -3.57 10.80
N ALA A 545 -15.79 -2.39 10.62
CA ALA A 545 -16.51 -1.24 10.03
C ALA A 545 -16.90 -1.48 8.56
N LEU A 546 -16.03 -2.12 7.76
CA LEU A 546 -16.31 -2.47 6.36
C LEU A 546 -17.39 -3.55 6.21
N ASP A 547 -17.59 -4.35 7.25
CA ASP A 547 -18.68 -5.32 7.41
C ASP A 547 -19.94 -4.69 8.05
N ASN A 548 -19.94 -3.37 8.28
CA ASN A 548 -21.03 -2.61 8.89
C ASN A 548 -21.35 -3.03 10.35
N ASP A 549 -20.41 -3.69 11.02
CA ASP A 549 -20.46 -4.06 12.43
C ASP A 549 -19.78 -3.00 13.29
N LEU A 550 -20.42 -1.84 13.40
CA LEU A 550 -19.86 -0.68 14.10
C LEU A 550 -19.68 -0.93 15.59
N ALA A 551 -20.48 -1.82 16.19
CA ALA A 551 -20.34 -2.17 17.59
C ALA A 551 -19.00 -2.83 17.87
N VAL A 552 -18.59 -3.82 17.05
CA VAL A 552 -17.26 -4.42 17.16
C VAL A 552 -16.17 -3.45 16.74
N ALA A 553 -16.41 -2.65 15.70
CA ALA A 553 -15.45 -1.67 15.21
C ALA A 553 -15.08 -0.62 16.27
N ASP A 554 -16.05 -0.20 17.10
CA ASP A 554 -15.88 0.81 18.15
C ASP A 554 -15.29 0.26 19.46
N ARG A 555 -15.30 -1.06 19.67
CA ARG A 555 -14.60 -1.66 20.82
C ARG A 555 -13.10 -1.50 20.68
N VAL A 556 -12.41 -1.38 21.81
CA VAL A 556 -10.95 -1.43 21.88
C VAL A 556 -10.56 -2.77 22.47
N GLU A 557 -9.84 -3.59 21.69
CA GLU A 557 -9.39 -4.93 22.09
C GLU A 557 -7.85 -5.01 22.07
N LEU A 558 -7.19 -3.94 22.52
CA LEU A 558 -5.73 -3.84 22.63
C LEU A 558 -5.30 -3.76 24.10
N ASP A 559 -4.61 -4.81 24.56
CA ASP A 559 -3.93 -4.83 25.84
C ASP A 559 -2.43 -4.59 25.62
N LEU A 560 -1.98 -3.37 25.90
CA LEU A 560 -0.57 -3.00 25.89
C LEU A 560 -0.13 -2.66 27.31
N PRO A 561 1.08 -3.08 27.73
CA PRO A 561 1.65 -2.58 28.96
C PRO A 561 1.81 -1.06 28.82
N GLU A 562 1.55 -0.31 29.89
CA GLU A 562 1.83 1.12 29.92
C GLU A 562 3.31 1.33 29.59
N THR A 563 3.62 1.77 28.35
CA THR A 563 5.02 1.98 28.02
C THR A 563 5.45 3.31 28.60
N GLY A 564 6.03 3.26 29.80
CA GLY A 564 6.80 4.37 30.31
C GLY A 564 7.89 4.75 29.30
N VAL A 565 8.03 6.05 29.06
CA VAL A 565 9.19 6.72 28.44
C VAL A 565 9.15 6.97 26.93
N CYS A 566 8.53 8.09 26.55
CA CYS A 566 9.30 9.30 26.17
C CYS A 566 8.81 10.49 27.01
N SER A 567 8.73 10.31 28.34
CA SER A 567 8.37 11.38 29.27
C SER A 567 9.30 12.57 29.09
N VAL A 568 8.78 13.64 28.48
CA VAL A 568 9.30 14.99 28.63
C VAL A 568 8.54 15.58 29.80
N SER A 569 9.11 15.52 31.00
CA SER A 569 8.97 16.64 31.92
C SER A 569 10.01 17.65 31.47
N THR A 570 9.60 18.66 30.71
CA THR A 570 10.38 19.87 30.52
C THR A 570 10.58 20.48 31.91
N PRO A 571 11.81 20.76 32.37
CA PRO A 571 11.99 21.78 33.38
C PRO A 571 11.72 23.10 32.66
N VAL A 572 10.45 23.45 32.52
CA VAL A 572 10.10 24.85 32.45
C VAL A 572 10.52 25.39 33.80
N GLU A 573 11.41 26.37 33.84
CA GLU A 573 11.47 27.30 34.96
C GLU A 573 10.10 28.00 35.02
N THR A 574 9.11 27.30 35.57
CA THR A 574 7.90 27.91 36.05
C THR A 574 8.33 28.63 37.30
N THR A 575 8.49 29.94 37.19
CA THR A 575 8.01 30.83 38.25
C THR A 575 6.70 30.25 38.74
N ALA A 576 6.62 29.95 40.04
CA ALA A 576 5.52 29.24 40.67
C ALA A 576 4.17 29.93 40.36
N GLY A 577 3.51 29.45 39.31
CA GLY A 577 2.13 29.73 38.95
C GLY A 577 1.35 28.44 39.14
N GLY A 578 0.54 28.39 40.19
CA GLY A 578 -0.17 27.18 40.61
C GLY A 578 -1.02 26.54 39.51
N GLY A 579 -0.74 25.27 39.22
CA GLY A 579 -1.64 24.40 38.46
C GLY A 579 -2.93 24.16 39.26
N CYS A 580 -4.06 24.41 38.61
CA CYS A 580 -5.37 24.62 39.25
C CYS A 580 -6.14 23.35 39.66
N CYS A 581 -5.66 22.13 39.36
CA CYS A 581 -6.47 20.92 39.58
C CYS A 581 -5.63 19.76 40.14
N GLY A 582 -5.67 19.55 41.46
CA GLY A 582 -5.01 18.44 42.14
C GLY A 582 -5.83 17.16 42.06
N GLY A 583 -5.55 16.37 41.01
CA GLY A 583 -5.95 14.96 40.86
C GLY A 583 -7.47 14.65 40.87
N PRO A 584 -7.89 13.49 40.36
CA PRO A 584 -9.30 13.07 40.42
C PRO A 584 -9.74 12.86 41.88
N ALA A 585 -11.00 13.19 42.19
CA ALA A 585 -11.59 12.96 43.52
C ALA A 585 -11.63 11.47 43.87
N LYS A 586 -11.43 11.14 45.15
CA LYS A 586 -11.21 9.76 45.59
C LYS A 586 -12.49 9.02 45.96
N ALA A 587 -13.60 9.70 46.30
CA ALA A 587 -14.79 8.95 46.68
C ALA A 587 -16.16 9.64 46.55
N ASP A 588 -16.27 10.89 46.09
CA ASP A 588 -17.55 11.63 46.17
C ASP A 588 -18.08 12.18 44.84
N ALA A 589 -19.36 11.94 44.54
CA ALA A 589 -20.05 12.45 43.35
C ALA A 589 -20.27 13.98 43.37
N THR A 590 -19.96 14.65 44.49
CA THR A 590 -20.17 16.09 44.69
C THR A 590 -18.87 16.90 44.64
N ALA A 591 -17.70 16.28 44.54
CA ALA A 591 -16.40 16.95 44.43
C ALA A 591 -15.78 16.70 43.05
N CYS A 592 -15.23 17.74 42.42
CA CYS A 592 -14.68 17.60 41.06
C CYS A 592 -13.22 17.12 41.03
N CYS A 593 -12.48 17.28 42.13
CA CYS A 593 -11.07 16.91 42.26
C CYS A 593 -10.70 16.65 43.73
N ALA A 594 -9.55 16.03 43.98
CA ALA A 594 -9.13 15.67 45.34
C ALA A 594 -8.87 16.91 46.22
N LEU A 595 -8.51 18.06 45.63
CA LEU A 595 -8.39 19.32 46.37
C LEU A 595 -9.74 19.88 46.78
N ASP A 596 -10.76 19.76 45.93
CA ASP A 596 -12.13 20.19 46.22
C ASP A 596 -12.74 19.32 47.34
N GLU A 597 -12.49 18.02 47.27
CA GLU A 597 -12.86 17.04 48.31
C GLU A 597 -12.21 17.38 49.66
N ALA A 598 -10.90 17.67 49.66
CA ALA A 598 -10.17 18.04 50.88
C ALA A 598 -10.68 19.36 51.50
N LYS A 599 -11.02 20.35 50.68
CA LYS A 599 -11.57 21.64 51.16
C LYS A 599 -12.99 21.50 51.71
N LYS A 600 -13.84 20.72 51.03
CA LYS A 600 -15.20 20.42 51.50
C LYS A 600 -15.20 19.62 52.80
N ALA A 601 -14.26 18.67 52.95
CA ALA A 601 -14.07 17.94 54.21
C ALA A 601 -13.68 18.85 55.38
N GLN A 602 -13.13 20.04 55.10
CA GLN A 602 -12.76 21.05 56.09
C GLN A 602 -13.84 22.13 56.28
N GLY A 603 -15.01 21.99 55.63
CA GLY A 603 -16.12 22.94 55.74
C GLY A 603 -15.96 24.22 54.91
N GLU A 604 -14.96 24.29 54.02
CA GLU A 604 -14.74 25.44 53.15
C GLU A 604 -15.58 25.36 51.87
N ALA A 605 -15.86 26.52 51.26
CA ALA A 605 -16.46 26.58 49.94
C ALA A 605 -15.46 26.03 48.90
N GLY A 606 -15.80 24.88 48.31
CA GLY A 606 -15.02 24.23 47.27
C GLY A 606 -14.83 25.06 45.98
N CYS A 607 -14.02 24.57 45.04
CA CYS A 607 -13.90 25.24 43.74
C CYS A 607 -15.24 25.08 43.00
N GLY A 608 -15.94 26.20 42.72
CA GLY A 608 -17.34 26.26 42.29
C GLY A 608 -17.66 25.64 40.91
N CYS A 609 -17.28 24.40 40.66
CA CYS A 609 -17.70 23.60 39.52
C CYS A 609 -19.17 23.23 39.74
N GLY A 610 -20.08 23.93 39.06
CA GLY A 610 -21.52 23.79 39.23
C GLY A 610 -22.02 22.35 39.01
N ALA A 611 -23.01 21.95 39.80
CA ALA A 611 -23.67 20.65 39.70
C ALA A 611 -24.26 20.40 38.28
N PRO A 612 -24.28 19.14 37.80
CA PRO A 612 -24.86 18.82 36.50
C PRO A 612 -26.37 19.14 36.49
N LYS A 613 -26.83 19.92 35.51
CA LYS A 613 -28.26 20.21 35.29
C LYS A 613 -29.01 18.90 35.03
N ALA A 614 -30.08 18.67 35.78
CA ALA A 614 -30.99 17.56 35.62
C ALA A 614 -31.57 17.50 34.19
N ARG A 615 -31.66 16.28 33.65
CA ARG A 615 -32.34 15.95 32.38
C ARG A 615 -33.79 16.42 32.43
N VAL A 616 -34.18 17.27 31.48
CA VAL A 616 -35.60 17.62 31.26
C VAL A 616 -36.20 16.54 30.37
N GLU A 617 -37.20 15.82 30.87
CA GLU A 617 -38.07 14.94 30.08
C GLU A 617 -38.99 15.76 29.16
N PRO A 618 -39.29 15.29 27.94
CA PRO A 618 -40.20 15.98 27.04
C PRO A 618 -41.65 15.80 27.51
N LYS A 619 -42.31 16.90 27.86
CA LYS A 619 -43.77 16.93 28.07
C LYS A 619 -44.48 16.82 26.72
N VAL A 620 -45.26 15.75 26.56
CA VAL A 620 -46.37 15.65 25.63
C VAL A 620 -47.43 16.69 26.01
N ARG A 621 -47.88 17.51 25.05
CA ARG A 621 -49.22 18.12 25.07
C ARG A 621 -49.82 18.18 23.67
N CYS A 622 -51.04 17.66 23.59
CA CYS A 622 -52.00 17.79 22.50
C CYS A 622 -52.64 19.19 22.46
N CYS A 623 -53.19 19.48 21.27
CA CYS A 623 -54.25 20.43 20.89
C CYS A 623 -53.95 21.94 20.91
N GLY A 624 -54.10 22.51 19.71
CA GLY A 624 -54.09 23.92 19.34
C GLY A 624 -54.05 24.01 17.82
#